data_AF-A0A957Q9D3-F1
#
_entry.id   AF-A0A957Q9D3-F1
#
_cell.length_a   1.000
_cell.length_b   1.000
_cell.length_c   1.000
_cell.angle_alpha   90.00
_cell.angle_beta   90.00
_cell.angle_gamma   90.00
#
_symmetry.space_group_name_H-M   'P 1'
#
loop_
_entity.id
_entity.type
_entity.pdbx_description
1 polymer ?
#
loop_
_entity_poly.entity_id
_entity_poly.type
_entity_poly.pdbx_seq_one_letter_code
_entity_poly.pdbx_strand_id
1 'polypeptide(L)'
;MSEKAQTYRRFDRWQRIEHGLLILSFTVLTLTGLPQKYSMTYWGSALIWIFGGIEVTRLIHRGAAILLMLETIYHAVAVSYKILVRRVRLTMLPSWRDIVDGFHAMAYNVRLAKTPPRMGRYTFGEKVEYWAVIWGTVIMI
;
A
#
# COMPACT_ATOMS: atom_id res chain seq x y z
N MET A 1 -30.51 20.72 -18.31
CA MET A 1 -30.41 19.33 -17.83
C MET A 1 -28.96 19.09 -17.43
N SER A 2 -28.67 18.87 -16.15
CA SER A 2 -27.29 18.56 -15.72
C SER A 2 -26.95 17.15 -16.22
N GLU A 3 -25.94 17.04 -17.10
CA GLU A 3 -25.37 15.74 -17.47
C GLU A 3 -24.96 15.01 -16.19
N LYS A 4 -25.66 13.92 -15.84
CA LYS A 4 -25.21 13.04 -14.76
C LYS A 4 -23.88 12.45 -15.18
N ALA A 5 -22.80 12.88 -14.52
CA ALA A 5 -21.47 12.32 -14.71
C ALA A 5 -21.54 10.79 -14.59
N GLN A 6 -21.11 10.08 -15.65
CA GLN A 6 -21.05 8.62 -15.61
C GLN A 6 -19.99 8.19 -14.60
N THR A 7 -20.39 7.41 -13.60
CA THR A 7 -19.48 6.87 -12.60
C THR A 7 -19.16 5.41 -12.92
N TYR A 8 -17.87 5.06 -12.85
CA TYR A 8 -17.38 3.71 -13.12
C TYR A 8 -16.76 3.13 -11.85
N ARG A 9 -17.02 1.84 -11.59
CA ARG A 9 -16.46 1.15 -10.43
C ARG A 9 -15.00 0.77 -10.69
N ARG A 10 -14.07 1.56 -10.12
CA ARG A 10 -12.61 1.30 -10.24
C ARG A 10 -12.15 0.08 -9.43
N PHE A 11 -12.69 -0.10 -8.22
CA PHE A 11 -12.31 -1.15 -7.26
C PHE A 11 -13.52 -1.95 -6.75
N ASP A 12 -13.33 -3.26 -6.60
CA ASP A 12 -14.32 -4.15 -6.00
C ASP A 12 -14.47 -3.91 -4.48
N ARG A 13 -15.52 -4.45 -3.84
CA ARG A 13 -15.76 -4.35 -2.41
C ARG A 13 -14.66 -5.10 -1.66
N TRP A 14 -14.28 -6.28 -2.13
CA TRP A 14 -13.23 -7.09 -1.51
C TRP A 14 -11.86 -6.40 -1.58
N GLN A 15 -11.52 -5.78 -2.71
CA GLN A 15 -10.27 -5.01 -2.84
C GLN A 15 -10.21 -3.84 -1.86
N ARG A 16 -11.34 -3.19 -1.59
CA ARG A 16 -11.40 -2.08 -0.62
C ARG A 16 -11.28 -2.59 0.83
N ILE A 17 -11.80 -3.77 1.12
CA ILE A 17 -11.66 -4.42 2.43
C ILE A 17 -10.21 -4.85 2.66
N GLU A 18 -9.60 -5.55 1.70
CA GLU A 18 -8.16 -5.90 1.74
C GLU A 18 -7.31 -4.66 1.99
N HIS A 19 -7.53 -3.60 1.21
CA HIS A 19 -6.79 -2.35 1.39
C HIS A 19 -7.03 -1.69 2.76
N GLY A 20 -8.26 -1.74 3.29
CA GLY A 20 -8.57 -1.24 4.63
C GLY A 20 -7.86 -2.04 5.74
N LEU A 21 -7.80 -3.37 5.60
CA LEU A 21 -7.07 -4.25 6.52
C LEU A 21 -5.57 -3.97 6.46
N LEU A 22 -5.00 -3.85 5.26
CA LEU A 22 -3.61 -3.48 5.03
C LEU A 22 -3.27 -2.13 5.69
N ILE A 23 -4.08 -1.08 5.47
CA ILE A 23 -3.87 0.24 6.08
C ILE A 23 -3.88 0.12 7.60
N LEU A 24 -4.87 -0.57 8.16
CA LEU A 24 -5.00 -0.73 9.60
C LEU A 24 -3.80 -1.47 10.20
N SER A 25 -3.48 -2.66 9.68
CA SER A 25 -2.39 -3.48 10.20
C SER A 25 -1.03 -2.79 10.04
N PHE A 26 -0.75 -2.22 8.87
CA PHE A 26 0.51 -1.50 8.61
C PHE A 26 0.66 -0.27 9.51
N THR A 27 -0.41 0.48 9.74
CA THR A 27 -0.39 1.65 10.64
C THR A 27 -0.08 1.21 12.06
N VAL A 28 -0.75 0.17 12.57
CA VAL A 28 -0.48 -0.35 13.92
C VAL A 28 0.95 -0.88 14.05
N LEU A 29 1.43 -1.62 13.05
CA LEU A 29 2.82 -2.10 13.01
C LEU A 29 3.83 -0.95 13.05
N THR A 30 3.59 0.11 12.30
CA THR A 30 4.45 1.30 12.27
C THR A 30 4.45 2.02 13.62
N LEU A 31 3.25 2.26 14.18
CA LEU A 31 3.07 2.95 15.46
C LEU A 31 3.59 2.17 16.66
N THR A 32 3.64 0.85 16.58
CA THR A 32 4.17 0.00 17.68
C THR A 32 5.63 -0.40 17.46
N GLY A 33 6.08 -0.53 16.21
CA GLY A 33 7.43 -0.98 15.85
C GLY A 33 8.47 0.13 15.90
N LEU A 34 8.17 1.32 15.36
CA LEU A 34 9.11 2.45 15.40
C LEU A 34 9.49 2.86 16.83
N PRO A 35 8.54 2.98 17.78
CA PRO A 35 8.89 3.30 19.16
C PRO A 35 9.77 2.27 19.84
N GLN A 36 9.57 0.97 19.54
CA GLN A 36 10.42 -0.10 20.07
C GLN A 36 11.87 0.02 19.57
N LYS A 37 12.06 0.36 18.29
CA LYS A 37 13.40 0.59 17.72
C LYS A 37 14.08 1.83 18.30
N TYR A 38 13.32 2.89 18.53
CA TYR A 38 13.82 4.17 19.03
C TYR A 38 13.43 4.40 20.50
N SER A 39 13.48 3.35 21.32
CA SER A 39 13.00 3.38 22.71
C SER A 39 13.72 4.41 23.59
N MET A 40 14.97 4.74 23.26
CA MET A 40 15.79 5.72 23.97
C MET A 40 15.42 7.18 23.64
N THR A 41 14.56 7.43 22.66
CA THR A 41 14.07 8.78 22.38
C THR A 41 12.85 9.09 23.25
N TYR A 42 12.64 10.37 23.53
CA TYR A 42 11.46 10.83 24.27
C TYR A 42 10.15 10.39 23.60
N TRP A 43 10.04 10.53 22.27
CA TRP A 43 8.82 10.17 21.55
C TRP A 43 8.61 8.65 21.49
N GLY A 44 9.68 7.85 21.42
CA GLY A 44 9.59 6.39 21.40
C GLY A 44 9.12 5.85 22.74
N SER A 45 9.76 6.27 23.84
CA SER A 45 9.32 5.92 25.19
C SER A 45 7.89 6.41 25.48
N ALA A 46 7.52 7.64 25.09
CA ALA A 46 6.18 8.18 25.29
C ALA A 46 5.09 7.35 24.56
N LEU A 47 5.33 6.94 23.31
CA LEU A 47 4.38 6.09 22.57
C LEU A 47 4.24 4.70 23.21
N ILE A 48 5.34 4.09 23.67
CA ILE A 48 5.29 2.82 24.40
C ILE A 48 4.41 2.95 25.66
N TRP A 49 4.54 4.05 26.39
CA TRP A 49 3.71 4.32 27.57
C TRP A 49 2.23 4.52 27.22
N ILE A 50 1.92 5.22 26.13
CA ILE A 50 0.53 5.41 25.65
C ILE A 50 -0.13 4.07 25.33
N PHE A 51 0.61 3.10 24.77
CA PHE A 51 0.12 1.76 24.50
C PHE A 51 0.02 0.86 25.74
N GLY A 52 0.39 1.35 26.94
CA GLY A 52 0.32 0.60 28.19
C GLY A 52 1.60 -0.16 28.57
N GLY A 53 2.76 0.26 28.02
CA GLY A 53 4.07 -0.32 28.34
C GLY A 53 4.61 -1.22 27.23
N ILE A 54 5.85 -1.70 27.41
CA ILE A 54 6.58 -2.44 26.37
C ILE A 54 5.97 -3.82 26.11
N GLU A 55 5.45 -4.50 27.14
CA GLU A 55 4.79 -5.80 27.01
C GLU A 55 3.52 -5.71 26.15
N VAL A 56 2.65 -4.74 26.44
CA VAL A 56 1.41 -4.51 25.69
C VAL A 56 1.71 -4.07 24.26
N THR A 57 2.66 -3.14 24.09
CA THR A 57 3.10 -2.69 22.76
C THR A 57 3.57 -3.86 21.89
N ARG A 58 4.37 -4.78 22.46
CA ARG A 58 4.85 -5.99 21.77
C ARG A 58 3.73 -6.96 21.43
N LEU A 59 2.71 -7.08 22.29
CA LEU A 59 1.56 -7.94 22.04
C LEU A 59 0.72 -7.39 20.89
N ILE A 60 0.41 -6.09 20.91
CA ILE A 60 -0.33 -5.41 19.85
C ILE A 60 0.43 -5.53 18.52
N HIS A 61 1.74 -5.30 18.52
CA HIS A 61 2.59 -5.42 17.33
C HIS A 61 2.50 -6.82 16.71
N ARG A 62 2.63 -7.88 17.53
CA ARG A 62 2.52 -9.27 17.06
C ARG A 62 1.12 -9.60 16.52
N GLY A 63 0.07 -9.11 17.17
CA GLY A 63 -1.30 -9.26 16.67
C GLY A 63 -1.50 -8.61 15.30
N ALA A 64 -0.98 -7.39 15.12
CA ALA A 64 -1.02 -6.69 13.83
C ALA A 64 -0.16 -7.38 12.76
N ALA A 65 0.97 -7.98 13.14
CA ALA A 65 1.82 -8.76 12.23
C ALA A 65 1.09 -10.01 11.72
N ILE A 66 0.42 -10.75 12.61
CA ILE A 66 -0.39 -11.92 12.23
C ILE A 66 -1.51 -11.50 11.28
N LEU A 67 -2.21 -10.40 11.58
CA LEU A 67 -3.26 -9.87 10.71
C LEU A 67 -2.72 -9.53 9.30
N LEU A 68 -1.59 -8.82 9.21
CA LEU A 68 -0.96 -8.47 7.94
C LEU A 68 -0.51 -9.72 7.16
N MET A 69 0.05 -10.72 7.85
CA MET A 69 0.46 -11.97 7.23
C MET A 69 -0.72 -12.74 6.63
N LEU A 70 -1.84 -12.83 7.36
CA LEU A 70 -3.07 -13.45 6.85
C LEU A 70 -3.66 -12.69 5.65
N GLU A 71 -3.68 -11.35 5.72
CA GLU A 71 -4.11 -10.50 4.60
C GLU A 71 -3.23 -10.70 3.37
N THR A 72 -1.90 -10.75 3.55
CA THR A 72 -0.94 -10.98 2.47
C THR A 72 -1.15 -12.33 1.79
N ILE A 73 -1.36 -13.40 2.57
CA ILE A 73 -1.65 -14.73 2.04
C ILE A 73 -2.96 -14.70 1.25
N TYR A 74 -4.01 -14.10 1.80
CA TYR A 74 -5.30 -13.99 1.14
C TYR A 74 -5.18 -13.22 -0.19
N HIS A 75 -4.51 -12.06 -0.18
CA HIS A 75 -4.31 -11.24 -1.38
C HIS A 75 -3.48 -11.98 -2.44
N ALA A 76 -2.42 -12.70 -2.04
CA ALA A 76 -1.62 -13.51 -2.95
C ALA A 76 -2.47 -14.61 -3.63
N VAL A 77 -3.33 -15.30 -2.89
CA VAL A 77 -4.26 -16.30 -3.43
C VAL A 77 -5.29 -15.64 -4.35
N ALA A 78 -5.88 -14.52 -3.94
CA ALA A 78 -6.89 -13.79 -4.71
C ALA A 78 -6.34 -13.26 -6.03
N VAL A 79 -5.11 -12.72 -6.03
CA VAL A 79 -4.40 -12.27 -7.22
C VAL A 79 -4.05 -13.46 -8.10
N SER A 80 -3.50 -14.55 -7.54
CA SER A 80 -3.16 -15.77 -8.29
C SER A 80 -4.38 -16.36 -8.99
N TYR A 81 -5.53 -16.43 -8.30
CA TYR A 81 -6.79 -16.87 -8.89
C TYR A 81 -7.24 -15.97 -10.05
N LYS A 82 -7.17 -14.64 -9.89
CA LYS A 82 -7.53 -13.71 -10.97
C LYS A 82 -6.63 -13.88 -12.19
N ILE A 83 -5.34 -14.16 -12.00
CA ILE A 83 -4.37 -14.32 -13.07
C ILE A 83 -4.52 -15.68 -13.75
N LEU A 84 -4.54 -16.77 -12.98
CA LEU A 84 -4.50 -18.14 -13.49
C LEU A 84 -5.85 -18.64 -13.99
N VAL A 85 -6.93 -18.32 -13.27
CA VAL A 85 -8.28 -18.81 -13.58
C VAL A 85 -9.05 -17.78 -14.42
N ARG A 86 -9.13 -16.52 -13.96
CA ARG A 86 -9.87 -15.47 -14.67
C ARG A 86 -9.08 -14.81 -15.81
N ARG A 87 -7.80 -15.16 -15.98
CA ARG A 87 -6.92 -14.66 -17.04
C ARG A 87 -6.94 -13.13 -17.18
N VAL A 88 -7.02 -12.42 -16.04
CA VAL A 88 -7.02 -10.95 -16.06
C VAL A 88 -5.67 -10.42 -16.54
N ARG A 89 -5.67 -9.30 -17.24
CA ARG A 89 -4.44 -8.64 -17.69
C ARG A 89 -3.61 -8.18 -16.49
N LEU A 90 -2.30 -8.38 -16.56
CA LEU A 90 -1.32 -8.04 -15.53
C LEU A 90 -0.97 -6.54 -15.53
N THR A 91 -1.97 -5.68 -15.36
CA THR A 91 -1.81 -4.22 -15.50
C THR A 91 -0.98 -3.57 -14.39
N MET A 92 -0.71 -4.27 -13.29
CA MET A 92 0.12 -3.80 -12.17
C MET A 92 1.61 -4.14 -12.34
N LEU A 93 1.99 -4.87 -13.40
CA LEU A 93 3.41 -5.10 -13.68
C LEU A 93 4.08 -3.78 -14.12
N PRO A 94 5.27 -3.47 -13.59
CA PRO A 94 6.08 -2.38 -14.10
C PRO A 94 6.51 -2.69 -15.53
N SER A 95 6.53 -1.67 -16.36
CA SER A 95 6.95 -1.72 -17.76
C SER A 95 7.91 -0.57 -18.05
N TRP A 96 8.69 -0.69 -19.12
CA TRP A 96 9.59 0.39 -19.56
C TRP A 96 8.89 1.73 -19.76
N ARG A 97 7.62 1.69 -20.15
CA ARG A 97 6.80 2.90 -20.31
C ARG A 97 6.56 3.63 -18.99
N ASP A 98 6.48 2.91 -17.87
CA ASP A 98 6.25 3.53 -16.57
C ASP A 98 7.44 4.39 -16.12
N ILE A 99 8.67 4.02 -16.52
CA ILE A 99 9.88 4.84 -16.27
C ILE A 99 9.80 6.14 -17.05
N VAL A 100 9.45 6.08 -18.34
CA VAL A 100 9.28 7.27 -19.18
C VAL A 100 8.16 8.16 -18.65
N ASP A 101 7.02 7.56 -18.29
CA ASP A 101 5.89 8.27 -17.67
C ASP A 101 6.28 8.91 -16.33
N GLY A 102 7.17 8.29 -15.56
CA GLY A 102 7.75 8.84 -14.33
C GLY A 102 8.60 10.08 -14.58
N PHE A 103 9.51 10.06 -15.56
CA PHE A 103 10.30 11.24 -15.93
C PHE A 103 9.42 12.38 -16.48
N HIS A 104 8.42 12.05 -17.30
CA HIS A 104 7.43 13.04 -17.76
C HIS A 104 6.59 13.62 -16.62
N ALA A 105 6.17 12.80 -15.65
CA ALA A 105 5.46 13.27 -14.47
C ALA A 105 6.34 14.22 -13.65
N MET A 106 7.63 13.90 -13.48
CA MET A 106 8.57 14.77 -12.77
C MET A 106 8.76 16.10 -13.52
N ALA A 107 9.00 16.06 -14.82
CA ALA A 107 9.12 17.26 -15.67
C ALA A 107 7.84 18.12 -15.62
N TYR A 108 6.67 17.50 -15.58
CA TYR A 108 5.39 18.20 -15.42
C TYR A 108 5.28 18.87 -14.04
N ASN A 109 5.65 18.17 -12.97
CA ASN A 109 5.60 18.70 -11.59
C ASN A 109 6.53 19.90 -11.40
N VAL A 110 7.69 19.92 -12.07
CA VAL A 110 8.62 21.08 -12.06
C VAL A 110 8.31 22.11 -13.16
N ARG A 111 7.15 22.00 -13.83
CA ARG A 111 6.66 22.89 -14.90
C ARG A 111 7.52 22.95 -16.17
N LEU A 112 8.40 21.98 -16.38
CA LEU A 112 9.16 21.82 -17.63
C LEU A 112 8.32 21.20 -18.75
N ALA A 113 7.31 20.39 -18.40
CA ALA A 113 6.33 19.86 -19.35
C ALA A 113 4.98 20.59 -19.22
N LYS A 114 4.35 20.90 -20.36
CA LYS A 114 3.07 21.63 -20.41
C LYS A 114 1.84 20.76 -20.18
N THR A 115 1.97 19.44 -20.36
CA THR A 115 0.86 18.50 -20.31
C THR A 115 1.21 17.29 -19.45
N PRO A 116 0.27 16.78 -18.64
CA PRO A 116 0.52 15.61 -17.81
C PRO A 116 0.66 14.34 -18.68
N PRO A 117 1.46 13.35 -18.24
CA PRO A 117 1.60 12.08 -18.95
C PRO A 117 0.27 11.31 -19.03
N ARG A 118 -0.02 10.74 -20.20
CA ARG A 118 -1.20 9.88 -20.42
C ARG A 118 -0.88 8.45 -20.00
N MET A 119 -1.19 8.14 -18.75
CA MET A 119 -0.96 6.82 -18.16
C MET A 119 -2.18 5.90 -18.36
N GLY A 120 -1.98 4.59 -18.15
CA GLY A 120 -3.02 3.57 -18.27
C GLY A 120 -4.00 3.56 -17.08
N ARG A 121 -4.66 2.41 -16.86
CA ARG A 121 -5.59 2.21 -15.73
C ARG A 121 -4.94 2.51 -14.36
N TYR A 122 -3.65 2.20 -14.24
CA TYR A 122 -2.83 2.48 -13.09
C TYR A 122 -1.64 3.35 -13.50
N THR A 123 -1.34 4.36 -12.70
CA THR A 123 -0.21 5.26 -12.91
C THR A 123 1.11 4.59 -12.53
N PHE A 124 2.24 5.14 -12.98
CA PHE A 124 3.57 4.71 -12.51
C PHE A 124 3.66 4.78 -10.98
N GLY A 125 3.17 5.86 -10.36
CA GLY A 125 3.17 6.02 -8.90
C GLY A 125 2.37 4.91 -8.19
N GLU A 126 1.15 4.63 -8.66
CA GLU A 126 0.31 3.56 -8.09
C GLU A 126 0.99 2.18 -8.20
N LYS A 127 1.72 1.92 -9.29
CA LYS A 127 2.50 0.68 -9.43
C LYS A 127 3.69 0.65 -8.48
N VAL A 128 4.45 1.73 -8.37
CA VAL A 128 5.59 1.83 -7.45
C VAL A 128 5.15 1.61 -6.02
N GLU A 129 4.08 2.27 -5.58
CA GLU A 129 3.51 2.10 -4.23
C GLU A 129 3.08 0.64 -3.98
N TYR A 130 2.39 0.02 -4.94
CA TYR A 130 2.00 -1.38 -4.85
C TYR A 130 3.19 -2.32 -4.68
N TRP A 131 4.25 -2.14 -5.49
CA TRP A 131 5.45 -2.97 -5.40
C TRP A 131 6.31 -2.67 -4.16
N ALA A 132 6.36 -1.42 -3.72
CA ALA A 132 7.02 -1.04 -2.48
C ALA A 132 6.36 -1.74 -1.28
N VAL A 133 5.02 -1.80 -1.24
CA VAL A 133 4.29 -2.52 -0.20
C VAL A 133 4.54 -4.02 -0.28
N ILE A 134 4.50 -4.63 -1.47
CA ILE A 134 4.79 -6.07 -1.63
C ILE A 134 6.19 -6.40 -1.11
N TRP A 135 7.21 -5.66 -1.58
CA TRP A 135 8.59 -5.89 -1.18
C TRP A 135 8.81 -5.64 0.31
N GLY A 136 8.25 -4.54 0.83
CA GLY A 136 8.31 -4.24 2.25
C GLY A 136 7.68 -5.34 3.10
N THR A 137 6.53 -5.86 2.68
CA THR A 137 5.84 -6.94 3.40
C THR A 137 6.63 -8.24 3.40
N VAL A 138 7.27 -8.59 2.28
CA VAL A 138 8.17 -9.77 2.18
C VAL A 138 9.39 -9.64 3.10
N ILE A 139 9.92 -8.44 3.30
CA ILE A 139 11.05 -8.21 4.22
C ILE A 139 10.62 -8.23 5.69
N MET A 140 9.39 -7.78 5.97
CA MET A 140 8.87 -7.65 7.34
C MET A 140 8.35 -8.96 7.95
N ILE A 141 7.97 -9.94 7.12
CA ILE A 141 7.52 -11.28 7.53
C ILE A 141 8.74 -12.21 7.64
#